data_AF-A0AAX2SR33-F1
#
_entry.id   AF-A0AAX2SR33-F1
#
_cell.length_a   1.000
_cell.length_b   1.000
_cell.length_c   1.000
_cell.angle_alpha   90.00
_cell.angle_beta   90.00
_cell.angle_gamma   90.00
#
_symmetry.space_group_name_H-M   'P 1'
#
loop_
_entity.id
_entity.type
_entity.pdbx_description
1 polymer ?
#
loop_
_entity_poly.entity_id
_entity_poly.type
_entity_poly.pdbx_seq_one_letter_code
_entity_poly.pdbx_strand_id
1 'polypeptide(L)'
;MTKIKSKLLVSTTVLASLALYNQTINADTTQPNETPAIQATDTQQAAQAPKVVDVQVSGEPNTDTVGTEVFDPVTVTVKTDHFTNDNLLTKDGLGWTDETEVQPIKGTATGTINNPRYWGQNNPTEPVTAYTFNNGDSGRITNIGETLAGTKLDLIYTVEDSDKDDWMAHSGFGHDGRTKGLAFTGEQYIKGSSNNSIVALYNGATYIDIKYQIVRHDTFIEQPVLVSFITTDIDVGQGVATDLANLALIIPKETNLSIKDGVIYDGSHTGPYHYGADLNGANGLPYGGYLGVAYLSKFNYTFFAPAPANDDIYKFATGVRYDLFGSALQTKLVINRQTHLTVKYVDDEGKEIQPSTRVTGTNDFPQVPAAPTIKDYQLTDTKTNIISPDEEEIIYQYLPEYHLTVEYLDEQGNSLSSHQELTAVKGALVQLEAVPVEGYQLPTMQSVIVSQNDTIKFIYSKQQLQTRVEYVDEQGNSVSEPQEITSSYGSRITLQPVQITGFNTPEAKTVEVTANQTIRLVYVRKTFPITVQYVDEEGNLLDENKQLSARYDTEITLQPSEITGYLTPVLQTVRVTGATTVKFVYTRQELPIQVEFVDQDGRSLQSPETITARYGEKLSLEPVVIDGYTAPGG
;
A
#
# COMPACT_ATOMS: atom_id res chain seq x y z
N MET A 1 -4.31 66.24 -35.37
CA MET A 1 -4.02 65.00 -36.14
C MET A 1 -2.59 64.43 -35.97
N THR A 2 -1.54 65.22 -35.68
CA THR A 2 -0.15 64.68 -35.57
C THR A 2 0.14 63.84 -34.31
N LYS A 3 -0.59 64.06 -33.20
CA LYS A 3 -0.42 63.30 -31.93
C LYS A 3 -1.05 61.89 -31.94
N ILE A 4 -2.08 61.65 -32.77
CA ILE A 4 -2.81 60.38 -32.84
C ILE A 4 -1.91 59.27 -33.43
N LYS A 5 -1.10 59.59 -34.44
CA LYS A 5 -0.21 58.63 -35.13
C LYS A 5 0.90 58.05 -34.24
N SER A 6 1.34 58.75 -33.19
CA SER A 6 2.41 58.27 -32.30
C SER A 6 1.94 57.32 -31.19
N LYS A 7 0.67 57.37 -30.78
CA LYS A 7 0.10 56.47 -29.75
C LYS A 7 -0.35 55.12 -30.33
N LEU A 8 -0.81 55.09 -31.58
CA LEU A 8 -1.25 53.85 -32.26
C LEU A 8 -0.14 52.78 -32.38
N LEU A 9 1.14 53.16 -32.36
CA LEU A 9 2.26 52.20 -32.44
C LEU A 9 2.40 51.28 -31.21
N VAL A 10 1.76 51.59 -30.08
CA VAL A 10 1.82 50.75 -28.86
C VAL A 10 0.73 49.66 -28.87
N SER A 11 -0.38 49.88 -29.59
CA SER A 11 -1.48 48.91 -29.73
C SER A 11 -1.24 47.83 -30.80
N THR A 12 -0.34 48.05 -31.76
CA THR A 12 -0.07 47.10 -32.85
C THR A 12 0.55 45.77 -32.39
N THR A 13 1.14 45.70 -31.20
CA THR A 13 1.71 44.47 -30.64
C THR A 13 0.69 43.42 -30.20
N VAL A 14 -0.58 43.80 -29.99
CA VAL A 14 -1.64 42.86 -29.55
C VAL A 14 -2.44 42.27 -30.72
N LEU A 15 -2.58 43.00 -31.83
CA LEU A 15 -3.36 42.51 -32.99
C LEU A 15 -2.59 41.60 -33.95
N ALA A 16 -1.26 41.67 -33.98
CA ALA A 16 -0.45 40.78 -34.81
C ALA A 16 -0.53 39.29 -34.39
N SER A 17 -1.01 39.01 -33.17
CA SER A 17 -1.20 37.64 -32.64
C SER A 17 -2.59 37.04 -32.88
N LEU A 18 -3.57 37.79 -33.41
CA LEU A 18 -4.95 37.32 -33.60
C LEU A 18 -5.31 36.94 -35.04
N ALA A 19 -4.38 37.09 -35.99
CA ALA A 19 -4.61 36.80 -37.40
C ALA A 19 -3.80 35.60 -37.91
N LEU A 20 -3.69 34.49 -37.17
CA LEU A 20 -3.21 33.19 -37.67
C LEU A 20 -3.50 32.07 -36.66
N TYR A 21 -4.72 31.56 -36.64
CA TYR A 21 -5.02 30.26 -36.00
C TYR A 21 -5.59 29.30 -37.04
N ASN A 22 -4.68 28.76 -37.84
CA ASN A 22 -4.83 27.49 -38.56
C ASN A 22 -3.43 27.04 -39.02
N GLN A 23 -2.62 26.51 -38.09
CA GLN A 23 -1.62 25.48 -38.38
C GLN A 23 -0.93 24.95 -37.11
N THR A 24 -0.67 23.65 -37.15
CA THR A 24 -0.10 22.76 -36.14
C THR A 24 1.43 22.93 -35.94
N ILE A 25 1.84 22.89 -34.67
CA ILE A 25 3.03 22.23 -34.07
C ILE A 25 4.44 22.58 -34.60
N ASN A 26 5.32 23.12 -33.74
CA ASN A 26 6.49 22.38 -33.20
C ASN A 26 7.26 23.20 -32.13
N ALA A 27 7.63 22.51 -31.07
CA ALA A 27 8.58 22.94 -30.05
C ALA A 27 10.01 22.93 -30.60
N ASP A 28 10.82 23.90 -30.18
CA ASP A 28 12.22 23.73 -29.72
C ASP A 28 12.86 25.12 -29.58
N THR A 29 13.25 25.51 -28.36
CA THR A 29 14.39 26.41 -28.16
C THR A 29 15.18 26.02 -26.91
N THR A 30 16.32 25.43 -27.21
CA THR A 30 17.52 25.21 -26.40
C THR A 30 17.92 26.36 -25.48
N GLN A 31 18.32 26.01 -24.25
CA GLN A 31 19.16 26.82 -23.36
C GLN A 31 20.64 26.78 -23.79
N PRO A 32 21.47 27.69 -23.26
CA PRO A 32 22.74 27.27 -22.69
C PRO A 32 22.96 27.69 -21.22
N ASN A 33 23.48 26.70 -20.49
CA ASN A 33 24.05 26.65 -19.14
C ASN A 33 24.80 27.89 -18.61
N GLU A 34 24.57 28.21 -17.33
CA GLU A 34 25.61 28.45 -16.32
C GLU A 34 25.13 27.93 -14.93
N THR A 35 26.01 27.28 -14.15
CA THR A 35 25.82 26.92 -12.73
C THR A 35 27.19 27.01 -12.01
N PRO A 36 27.31 27.01 -10.67
CA PRO A 36 26.38 27.44 -9.60
C PRO A 36 27.01 28.44 -8.61
N ALA A 37 26.20 29.23 -7.91
CA ALA A 37 26.55 29.73 -6.58
C ALA A 37 25.49 29.27 -5.58
N ILE A 38 25.95 28.55 -4.55
CA ILE A 38 25.14 27.99 -3.47
C ILE A 38 24.55 29.14 -2.64
N GLN A 39 23.23 29.27 -2.64
CA GLN A 39 22.50 30.00 -1.61
C GLN A 39 21.47 29.05 -1.00
N ALA A 40 21.67 28.73 0.28
CA ALA A 40 20.67 28.12 1.12
C ALA A 40 19.40 28.98 1.07
N THR A 41 18.31 28.42 0.59
CA THR A 41 17.00 29.06 0.65
C THR A 41 16.09 28.23 1.54
N ASP A 42 15.80 28.84 2.67
CA ASP A 42 14.67 28.57 3.55
C ASP A 42 13.39 28.70 2.71
N THR A 43 12.84 27.58 2.22
CA THR A 43 11.66 27.59 1.36
C THR A 43 10.39 27.65 2.19
N GLN A 44 9.98 28.86 2.58
CA GLN A 44 8.58 29.22 2.37
C GLN A 44 8.42 29.41 0.86
N GLN A 45 7.85 28.41 0.18
CA GLN A 45 7.50 28.55 -1.24
C GLN A 45 6.55 29.74 -1.38
N ALA A 46 7.01 30.81 -2.04
CA ALA A 46 6.14 31.89 -2.45
C ALA A 46 5.04 31.30 -3.33
N ALA A 47 3.78 31.58 -3.00
CA ALA A 47 2.64 31.17 -3.81
C ALA A 47 2.84 31.66 -5.27
N GLN A 48 2.76 30.74 -6.24
CA GLN A 48 2.90 31.10 -7.64
C GLN A 48 1.72 31.98 -8.08
N ALA A 49 1.97 32.95 -8.95
CA ALA A 49 0.94 33.87 -9.41
C ALA A 49 -0.08 33.15 -10.33
N PRO A 50 -1.39 33.44 -10.22
CA PRO A 50 -2.43 32.93 -11.09
C PRO A 50 -2.15 33.28 -12.57
N LYS A 51 -2.27 32.30 -13.47
CA LYS A 51 -2.06 32.47 -14.91
C LYS A 51 -3.08 31.71 -15.76
N VAL A 52 -3.37 32.26 -16.94
CA VAL A 52 -4.15 31.56 -17.96
C VAL A 52 -3.19 30.70 -18.80
N VAL A 53 -3.54 29.43 -18.98
CA VAL A 53 -2.72 28.43 -19.68
C VAL A 53 -3.14 28.30 -21.15
N ASP A 54 -4.44 28.30 -21.41
CA ASP A 54 -5.01 28.07 -22.74
C ASP A 54 -6.41 28.67 -22.82
N VAL A 55 -6.81 29.12 -24.01
CA VAL A 55 -8.14 29.69 -24.28
C VAL A 55 -8.66 29.09 -25.58
N GLN A 56 -9.86 28.53 -25.54
CA GLN A 56 -10.50 27.90 -26.69
C GLN A 56 -11.89 28.48 -26.88
N VAL A 57 -12.16 29.02 -28.07
CA VAL A 57 -13.47 29.51 -28.46
C VAL A 57 -14.13 28.49 -29.38
N SER A 58 -15.40 28.18 -29.12
CA SER A 58 -16.22 27.29 -29.93
C SER A 58 -17.60 27.88 -30.15
N GLY A 59 -18.26 27.48 -31.25
CA GLY A 59 -19.50 28.10 -31.70
C GLY A 59 -19.27 29.43 -32.41
N GLU A 60 -20.32 29.96 -33.01
CA GLU A 60 -20.32 31.26 -33.69
C GLU A 60 -21.53 32.08 -33.23
N PRO A 61 -21.44 33.42 -33.17
CA PRO A 61 -22.59 34.25 -32.86
C PRO A 61 -23.78 33.99 -33.79
N ASN A 62 -24.99 33.91 -33.23
CA ASN A 62 -26.23 33.75 -33.98
C ASN A 62 -26.80 35.11 -34.37
N THR A 63 -26.57 35.54 -35.61
CA THR A 63 -27.00 36.85 -36.11
C THR A 63 -28.50 36.93 -36.43
N ASP A 64 -29.24 35.82 -36.33
CA ASP A 64 -30.71 35.80 -36.41
C ASP A 64 -31.38 36.18 -35.07
N THR A 65 -30.60 36.29 -34.00
CA THR A 65 -31.06 36.76 -32.67
C THR A 65 -30.61 38.18 -32.40
N VAL A 66 -31.22 38.82 -31.40
CA VAL A 66 -30.88 40.18 -30.96
C VAL A 66 -30.59 40.18 -29.47
N GLY A 67 -30.02 41.25 -28.95
CA GLY A 67 -29.63 41.26 -27.55
C GLY A 67 -28.40 40.39 -27.31
N THR A 68 -28.16 40.05 -26.04
CA THR A 68 -27.01 39.23 -25.66
C THR A 68 -27.15 37.76 -26.07
N GLU A 69 -28.35 37.33 -26.46
CA GLU A 69 -28.63 36.01 -27.07
C GLU A 69 -27.83 35.76 -28.35
N VAL A 70 -27.36 36.82 -29.03
CA VAL A 70 -26.43 36.72 -30.17
C VAL A 70 -25.23 35.84 -29.85
N PHE A 71 -24.72 35.90 -28.62
CA PHE A 71 -23.56 35.13 -28.20
C PHE A 71 -23.93 33.80 -27.54
N ASP A 72 -25.21 33.40 -27.53
CA ASP A 72 -25.65 32.19 -26.85
C ASP A 72 -24.98 30.89 -27.31
N PRO A 73 -24.74 30.70 -28.63
CA PRO A 73 -24.03 29.52 -29.12
C PRO A 73 -22.52 29.54 -28.89
N VAL A 74 -21.94 30.68 -28.48
CA VAL A 74 -20.50 30.82 -28.25
C VAL A 74 -20.15 30.23 -26.90
N THR A 75 -19.07 29.45 -26.83
CA THR A 75 -18.49 28.98 -25.57
C THR A 75 -16.98 29.22 -25.59
N VAL A 76 -16.49 29.89 -24.55
CA VAL A 76 -15.07 30.14 -24.29
C VAL A 76 -14.61 29.26 -23.14
N THR A 77 -13.79 28.27 -23.44
CA THR A 77 -13.13 27.44 -22.43
C THR A 77 -11.79 28.07 -22.06
N VAL A 78 -11.57 28.39 -20.79
CA VAL A 78 -10.32 28.96 -20.28
C VAL A 78 -9.67 27.96 -19.33
N LYS A 79 -8.47 27.50 -19.67
CA LYS A 79 -7.65 26.70 -18.77
C LYS A 79 -6.81 27.64 -17.91
N THR A 80 -6.86 27.46 -16.61
CA THR A 80 -6.19 28.34 -15.65
C THR A 80 -5.31 27.55 -14.70
N ASP A 81 -4.24 28.16 -14.22
CA ASP A 81 -3.30 27.58 -13.27
C ASP A 81 -3.12 28.53 -12.07
N HIS A 82 -3.18 27.99 -10.85
CA HIS A 82 -3.12 28.73 -9.58
C HIS A 82 -4.21 29.82 -9.42
N PHE A 83 -5.31 29.72 -10.16
CA PHE A 83 -6.48 30.57 -9.96
C PHE A 83 -7.19 30.20 -8.67
N THR A 84 -7.55 31.21 -7.88
CA THR A 84 -8.36 31.08 -6.66
C THR A 84 -9.78 31.63 -6.91
N ASN A 85 -10.68 31.43 -5.94
CA ASN A 85 -12.01 32.07 -5.99
C ASN A 85 -11.95 33.61 -6.00
N ASP A 86 -10.83 34.22 -5.59
CA ASP A 86 -10.60 35.67 -5.69
C ASP A 86 -10.37 36.13 -7.13
N ASN A 87 -9.97 35.24 -8.05
CA ASN A 87 -9.74 35.58 -9.46
C ASN A 87 -10.99 35.40 -10.33
N LEU A 88 -12.06 34.85 -9.77
CA LEU A 88 -13.26 34.47 -10.50
C LEU A 88 -14.43 35.30 -10.03
N LEU A 89 -15.22 35.82 -10.96
CA LEU A 89 -16.39 36.62 -10.65
C LEU A 89 -17.61 35.73 -10.39
N THR A 90 -18.57 36.24 -9.61
CA THR A 90 -19.92 35.68 -9.58
C THR A 90 -20.54 35.74 -10.98
N LYS A 91 -21.63 35.00 -11.19
CA LYS A 91 -22.33 34.95 -12.48
C LYS A 91 -22.76 36.33 -12.99
N ASP A 92 -22.97 37.29 -12.08
CA ASP A 92 -23.45 38.64 -12.39
C ASP A 92 -22.36 39.48 -13.10
N GLY A 93 -21.09 39.07 -13.01
CA GLY A 93 -19.97 39.68 -13.72
C GLY A 93 -19.58 41.06 -13.18
N LEU A 94 -19.09 41.92 -14.06
CA LEU A 94 -18.87 43.32 -13.77
C LEU A 94 -19.98 44.16 -14.40
N GLY A 95 -20.45 45.19 -13.70
CA GLY A 95 -21.51 46.08 -14.17
C GLY A 95 -21.95 47.08 -13.11
N TRP A 96 -22.90 47.94 -13.46
CA TRP A 96 -23.53 48.89 -12.58
C TRP A 96 -24.58 48.23 -11.69
N THR A 97 -24.52 48.47 -10.38
CA THR A 97 -25.48 47.97 -9.40
C THR A 97 -26.27 49.09 -8.75
N ASP A 98 -27.32 48.75 -7.99
CA ASP A 98 -28.06 49.74 -7.20
C ASP A 98 -27.21 50.36 -6.07
N GLU A 99 -26.07 49.74 -5.74
CA GLU A 99 -25.08 50.22 -4.75
C GLU A 99 -23.92 51.01 -5.41
N THR A 100 -23.90 51.13 -6.73
CA THR A 100 -22.81 51.80 -7.45
C THR A 100 -22.91 53.32 -7.32
N GLU A 101 -21.80 53.94 -6.92
CA GLU A 101 -21.62 55.38 -6.82
C GLU A 101 -20.35 55.81 -7.56
N VAL A 102 -20.32 57.07 -8.02
CA VAL A 102 -19.13 57.69 -8.59
C VAL A 102 -18.54 58.66 -7.57
N GLN A 103 -17.37 58.33 -7.05
CA GLN A 103 -16.63 59.12 -6.07
C GLN A 103 -15.40 59.78 -6.75
N PRO A 104 -15.34 61.11 -6.84
CA PRO A 104 -14.20 61.78 -7.44
C PRO A 104 -12.94 61.61 -6.56
N ILE A 105 -11.83 61.23 -7.16
CA ILE A 105 -10.51 61.20 -6.51
C ILE A 105 -9.75 62.50 -6.86
N LYS A 106 -9.79 62.89 -8.14
CA LYS A 106 -9.22 64.14 -8.65
C LYS A 106 -10.07 64.67 -9.80
N GLY A 107 -10.37 65.97 -9.75
CA GLY A 107 -11.25 66.65 -10.70
C GLY A 107 -12.35 67.39 -9.96
N THR A 108 -13.12 68.21 -10.69
CA THR A 108 -14.22 68.99 -10.11
C THR A 108 -15.52 68.73 -10.85
N ALA A 109 -16.65 68.77 -10.14
CA ALA A 109 -17.96 68.68 -10.78
C ALA A 109 -18.18 69.89 -11.71
N THR A 110 -18.68 69.64 -12.92
CA THR A 110 -18.94 70.66 -13.94
C THR A 110 -20.42 70.89 -14.22
N GLY A 111 -21.28 70.04 -13.66
CA GLY A 111 -22.74 70.11 -13.80
C GLY A 111 -23.36 68.72 -13.86
N THR A 112 -24.57 68.61 -14.41
CA THR A 112 -25.27 67.34 -14.56
C THR A 112 -25.61 67.03 -16.03
N ILE A 113 -25.44 65.78 -16.43
CA ILE A 113 -25.94 65.22 -17.67
C ILE A 113 -27.31 64.59 -17.41
N ASN A 114 -28.36 65.27 -17.87
CA ASN A 114 -29.73 64.80 -18.03
C ASN A 114 -30.52 65.92 -18.74
N ASN A 115 -30.24 66.10 -20.03
CA ASN A 115 -30.95 67.04 -20.85
C ASN A 115 -31.30 66.39 -22.19
N PRO A 116 -32.58 66.05 -22.44
CA PRO A 116 -32.98 65.32 -23.64
C PRO A 116 -32.71 66.10 -24.94
N ARG A 117 -32.51 67.42 -24.86
CA ARG A 117 -32.08 68.23 -26.01
C ARG A 117 -30.72 67.79 -26.57
N TYR A 118 -29.79 67.38 -25.71
CA TYR A 118 -28.42 67.04 -26.10
C TYR A 118 -28.21 65.54 -26.22
N TRP A 119 -28.97 64.75 -25.46
CA TRP A 119 -28.75 63.30 -25.33
C TRP A 119 -29.82 62.44 -26.00
N GLY A 120 -30.97 62.99 -26.42
CA GLY A 120 -31.96 62.23 -27.17
C GLY A 120 -32.41 60.95 -26.45
N GLN A 121 -32.26 59.79 -27.11
CA GLN A 121 -32.58 58.47 -26.52
C GLN A 121 -31.54 58.03 -25.48
N ASN A 122 -30.30 58.51 -25.62
CA ASN A 122 -29.17 58.30 -24.71
C ASN A 122 -29.23 59.18 -23.45
N ASN A 123 -30.35 59.87 -23.22
CA ASN A 123 -30.52 60.72 -22.05
C ASN A 123 -30.78 59.88 -20.79
N PRO A 124 -29.96 60.04 -19.72
CA PRO A 124 -30.23 59.40 -18.44
C PRO A 124 -31.61 59.76 -17.88
N THR A 125 -32.28 58.82 -17.25
CA THR A 125 -33.58 59.05 -16.60
C THR A 125 -33.44 59.96 -15.39
N GLU A 126 -32.29 59.96 -14.73
CA GLU A 126 -31.96 60.78 -13.57
C GLU A 126 -30.72 61.65 -13.82
N PRO A 127 -30.59 62.84 -13.19
CA PRO A 127 -29.41 63.70 -13.33
C PRO A 127 -28.11 63.01 -12.90
N VAL A 128 -27.16 62.86 -13.83
CA VAL A 128 -25.84 62.26 -13.55
C VAL A 128 -24.81 63.36 -13.40
N THR A 129 -24.02 63.36 -12.31
CA THR A 129 -22.97 64.37 -12.11
C THR A 129 -21.82 64.16 -13.08
N ALA A 130 -21.44 65.21 -13.81
CA ALA A 130 -20.29 65.22 -14.69
C ALA A 130 -19.09 65.90 -14.00
N TYR A 131 -17.91 65.36 -14.25
CA TYR A 131 -16.64 65.84 -13.70
C TYR A 131 -15.70 66.31 -14.81
N THR A 132 -14.70 67.12 -14.45
CA THR A 132 -13.61 67.45 -15.36
C THR A 132 -12.86 66.19 -15.80
N PHE A 133 -12.34 66.22 -17.02
CA PHE A 133 -11.53 65.14 -17.60
C PHE A 133 -10.18 65.69 -18.09
N ASN A 134 -9.51 66.46 -17.23
CA ASN A 134 -8.12 66.86 -17.50
C ASN A 134 -7.20 65.64 -17.36
N ASN A 135 -6.04 65.66 -18.01
CA ASN A 135 -5.06 64.60 -17.85
C ASN A 135 -4.69 64.43 -16.36
N GLY A 136 -4.86 63.20 -15.87
CA GLY A 136 -4.71 62.78 -14.49
C GLY A 136 -5.91 63.06 -13.59
N ASP A 137 -7.06 63.54 -14.08
CA ASP A 137 -8.31 63.51 -13.33
C ASP A 137 -8.78 62.05 -13.20
N SER A 138 -9.36 61.70 -12.07
CA SER A 138 -9.65 60.31 -11.70
C SER A 138 -10.82 60.19 -10.72
N GLY A 139 -11.40 59.01 -10.66
CA GLY A 139 -12.46 58.69 -9.71
C GLY A 139 -12.62 57.19 -9.53
N ARG A 140 -13.48 56.84 -8.57
CA ARG A 140 -13.85 55.48 -8.20
C ARG A 140 -15.31 55.25 -8.55
N ILE A 141 -15.59 54.21 -9.30
CA ILE A 141 -16.93 53.68 -9.53
C ILE A 141 -17.07 52.48 -8.59
N THR A 142 -17.92 52.59 -7.58
CA THR A 142 -17.98 51.60 -6.50
C THR A 142 -18.87 50.41 -6.84
N ASN A 143 -18.65 49.27 -6.16
CA ASN A 143 -19.55 48.12 -6.18
C ASN A 143 -19.87 47.63 -7.59
N ILE A 144 -18.84 47.46 -8.42
CA ILE A 144 -18.98 47.05 -9.83
C ILE A 144 -19.06 45.54 -10.02
N GLY A 145 -18.94 44.74 -8.97
CA GLY A 145 -18.98 43.27 -9.03
C GLY A 145 -18.42 42.60 -7.78
N GLU A 146 -18.46 41.27 -7.75
CA GLU A 146 -18.01 40.45 -6.61
C GLU A 146 -17.28 39.19 -7.11
N THR A 147 -16.22 38.79 -6.39
CA THR A 147 -15.53 37.53 -6.66
C THR A 147 -16.26 36.35 -6.03
N LEU A 148 -15.98 35.11 -6.45
CA LEU A 148 -16.51 33.90 -5.81
C LEU A 148 -16.03 33.72 -4.36
N ALA A 149 -14.97 34.44 -3.95
CA ALA A 149 -14.51 34.50 -2.57
C ALA A 149 -15.27 35.53 -1.71
N GLY A 150 -16.19 36.30 -2.30
CA GLY A 150 -16.96 37.34 -1.62
C GLY A 150 -16.30 38.72 -1.59
N THR A 151 -15.25 38.94 -2.40
CA THR A 151 -14.56 40.22 -2.46
C THR A 151 -15.34 41.17 -3.38
N LYS A 152 -15.95 42.22 -2.82
CA LYS A 152 -16.55 43.33 -3.60
C LYS A 152 -15.47 44.13 -4.35
N LEU A 153 -15.80 44.61 -5.54
CA LEU A 153 -14.87 45.28 -6.45
C LEU A 153 -15.29 46.70 -6.81
N ASP A 154 -14.31 47.58 -6.98
CA ASP A 154 -14.48 48.93 -7.52
C ASP A 154 -13.65 49.10 -8.81
N LEU A 155 -14.02 50.08 -9.63
CA LEU A 155 -13.27 50.49 -10.82
C LEU A 155 -12.70 51.90 -10.62
N ILE A 156 -11.37 52.02 -10.63
CA ILE A 156 -10.70 53.31 -10.65
C ILE A 156 -10.50 53.72 -12.11
N TYR A 157 -10.97 54.90 -12.48
CA TYR A 157 -10.69 55.51 -13.78
C TYR A 157 -9.68 56.64 -13.63
N THR A 158 -8.80 56.80 -14.62
CA THR A 158 -7.87 57.93 -14.74
C THR A 158 -7.85 58.40 -16.18
N VAL A 159 -8.13 59.68 -16.42
CA VAL A 159 -8.08 60.27 -17.75
C VAL A 159 -6.62 60.50 -18.14
N GLU A 160 -6.14 59.83 -19.17
CA GLU A 160 -4.76 59.94 -19.65
C GLU A 160 -4.61 61.06 -20.68
N ASP A 161 -5.61 61.24 -21.56
CA ASP A 161 -5.56 62.21 -22.65
C ASP A 161 -6.94 62.52 -23.25
N SER A 162 -7.08 63.67 -23.90
CA SER A 162 -8.27 64.03 -24.71
C SER A 162 -7.95 65.18 -25.68
N ASP A 163 -8.79 65.40 -26.69
CA ASP A 163 -8.73 66.56 -27.58
C ASP A 163 -9.56 67.75 -27.08
N LYS A 164 -9.88 67.81 -25.79
CA LYS A 164 -10.83 68.78 -25.23
C LYS A 164 -10.56 70.23 -25.62
N ASP A 165 -9.29 70.63 -25.73
CA ASP A 165 -8.92 72.01 -26.06
C ASP A 165 -9.23 72.32 -27.53
N ASP A 166 -9.00 71.36 -28.43
CA ASP A 166 -9.33 71.46 -29.86
C ASP A 166 -10.86 71.48 -30.03
N TRP A 167 -11.57 70.59 -29.35
CA TRP A 167 -13.02 70.56 -29.35
C TRP A 167 -13.61 71.87 -28.83
N MET A 168 -13.12 72.39 -27.71
CA MET A 168 -13.60 73.65 -27.13
C MET A 168 -13.37 74.85 -28.05
N ALA A 169 -12.24 74.89 -28.76
CA ALA A 169 -11.89 75.98 -29.66
C ALA A 169 -12.61 75.92 -31.02
N HIS A 170 -12.95 74.72 -31.51
CA HIS A 170 -13.28 74.52 -32.92
C HIS A 170 -14.61 73.80 -33.20
N SER A 171 -15.26 73.19 -32.20
CA SER A 171 -16.53 72.48 -32.40
C SER A 171 -17.73 73.39 -32.69
N GLY A 172 -17.66 74.66 -32.29
CA GLY A 172 -18.83 75.54 -32.24
C GLY A 172 -19.76 75.27 -31.05
N PHE A 173 -19.50 74.24 -30.25
CA PHE A 173 -20.28 73.87 -29.05
C PHE A 173 -19.59 74.26 -27.74
N GLY A 174 -18.32 74.69 -27.78
CA GLY A 174 -17.57 75.09 -26.60
C GLY A 174 -18.26 76.14 -25.73
N HIS A 175 -19.03 77.05 -26.34
CA HIS A 175 -19.72 78.14 -25.66
C HIS A 175 -21.23 77.93 -25.49
N ASP A 176 -21.77 76.78 -25.88
CA ASP A 176 -23.19 76.52 -25.67
C ASP A 176 -23.50 76.09 -24.22
N GLY A 177 -24.78 76.01 -23.87
CA GLY A 177 -25.22 75.72 -22.50
C GLY A 177 -25.09 74.25 -22.07
N ARG A 178 -24.50 73.35 -22.87
CA ARG A 178 -24.38 71.95 -22.47
C ARG A 178 -23.31 71.78 -21.40
N THR A 179 -23.54 70.86 -20.46
CA THR A 179 -22.53 70.44 -19.48
C THR A 179 -21.38 69.73 -20.20
N LYS A 180 -20.14 70.17 -19.95
CA LYS A 180 -18.92 69.52 -20.46
C LYS A 180 -18.23 68.79 -19.32
N GLY A 181 -18.00 67.50 -19.48
CA GLY A 181 -17.47 66.64 -18.43
C GLY A 181 -17.60 65.17 -18.80
N LEU A 182 -16.97 64.32 -18.01
CA LEU A 182 -17.13 62.87 -18.01
C LEU A 182 -18.03 62.48 -16.83
N ALA A 183 -19.03 61.66 -17.09
CA ALA A 183 -19.96 61.12 -16.11
C ALA A 183 -20.11 59.61 -16.32
N PHE A 184 -20.53 58.90 -15.28
CA PHE A 184 -20.86 57.49 -15.36
C PHE A 184 -22.24 57.22 -14.78
N THR A 185 -22.98 56.31 -15.40
CA THR A 185 -24.30 55.84 -14.94
C THR A 185 -24.48 54.37 -15.28
N GLY A 186 -25.48 53.74 -14.71
CA GLY A 186 -25.94 52.42 -15.13
C GLY A 186 -26.81 52.50 -16.37
N GLU A 187 -26.69 51.52 -17.24
CA GLU A 187 -27.47 51.46 -18.47
C GLU A 187 -28.97 51.21 -18.20
N GLN A 188 -29.30 50.61 -17.06
CA GLN A 188 -30.67 50.52 -16.56
C GLN A 188 -31.35 51.89 -16.35
N TYR A 189 -30.57 52.97 -16.31
CA TYR A 189 -31.04 54.34 -16.22
C TYR A 189 -31.05 55.06 -17.57
N ILE A 190 -30.86 54.35 -18.69
CA ILE A 190 -31.05 54.86 -20.04
C ILE A 190 -32.37 54.33 -20.59
N LYS A 191 -33.17 55.21 -21.20
CA LYS A 191 -34.49 54.85 -21.69
C LYS A 191 -34.39 53.82 -22.82
N GLY A 192 -35.05 52.66 -22.66
CA GLY A 192 -35.08 51.62 -23.68
C GLY A 192 -33.93 50.61 -23.61
N SER A 193 -33.04 50.75 -22.62
CA SER A 193 -32.05 49.75 -22.25
C SER A 193 -32.57 48.82 -21.15
N SER A 194 -31.98 47.62 -21.05
CA SER A 194 -32.44 46.56 -20.13
C SER A 194 -31.31 45.81 -19.42
N ASN A 195 -30.11 46.35 -19.45
CA ASN A 195 -28.87 45.77 -18.97
C ASN A 195 -28.23 46.63 -17.87
N ASN A 196 -27.11 46.15 -17.36
CA ASN A 196 -26.40 46.74 -16.22
C ASN A 196 -25.02 47.28 -16.62
N SER A 197 -24.85 47.77 -17.84
CA SER A 197 -23.54 48.27 -18.26
C SER A 197 -23.12 49.51 -17.48
N ILE A 198 -21.82 49.68 -17.27
CA ILE A 198 -21.26 50.95 -16.80
C ILE A 198 -21.17 51.88 -18.01
N VAL A 199 -22.14 52.77 -18.11
CA VAL A 199 -22.24 53.75 -19.19
C VAL A 199 -21.34 54.92 -18.87
N ALA A 200 -20.44 55.26 -19.79
CA ALA A 200 -19.66 56.48 -19.76
C ALA A 200 -20.30 57.51 -20.68
N LEU A 201 -20.57 58.70 -20.13
CA LEU A 201 -21.19 59.81 -20.85
C LEU A 201 -20.22 60.99 -20.82
N TYR A 202 -19.87 61.53 -21.98
CA TYR A 202 -19.08 62.75 -22.00
C TYR A 202 -19.47 63.76 -23.08
N ASN A 203 -19.19 65.01 -22.76
CA ASN A 203 -19.32 66.18 -23.63
C ASN A 203 -18.04 67.01 -23.49
N GLY A 204 -17.58 67.60 -24.59
CA GLY A 204 -16.41 68.48 -24.58
C GLY A 204 -15.16 67.90 -25.22
N ALA A 205 -15.25 66.75 -25.87
CA ALA A 205 -14.16 66.11 -26.59
C ALA A 205 -14.71 65.22 -27.73
N THR A 206 -13.86 64.92 -28.69
CA THR A 206 -14.04 63.95 -29.79
C THR A 206 -13.44 62.60 -29.40
N TYR A 207 -12.36 62.60 -28.61
CA TYR A 207 -11.81 61.38 -28.03
C TYR A 207 -11.42 61.58 -26.58
N ILE A 208 -11.49 60.50 -25.81
CA ILE A 208 -10.97 60.44 -24.44
C ILE A 208 -10.23 59.12 -24.25
N ASP A 209 -9.05 59.20 -23.66
CA ASP A 209 -8.19 58.06 -23.32
C ASP A 209 -8.26 57.86 -21.81
N ILE A 210 -8.76 56.70 -21.37
CA ILE A 210 -9.01 56.40 -19.96
C ILE A 210 -8.28 55.11 -19.60
N LYS A 211 -7.51 55.18 -18.52
CA LYS A 211 -6.93 54.03 -17.86
C LYS A 211 -7.84 53.57 -16.72
N TYR A 212 -8.18 52.29 -16.73
CA TYR A 212 -9.00 51.65 -15.72
C TYR A 212 -8.20 50.68 -14.85
N GLN A 213 -8.60 50.55 -13.59
CA GLN A 213 -8.02 49.60 -12.64
C GLN A 213 -9.12 48.99 -11.77
N ILE A 214 -9.21 47.65 -11.77
CA ILE A 214 -10.10 46.88 -10.92
C ILE A 214 -9.41 46.68 -9.56
N VAL A 215 -10.06 47.12 -8.49
CA VAL A 215 -9.53 47.09 -7.12
C VAL A 215 -10.54 46.49 -6.15
N ARG A 216 -10.06 46.02 -4.99
CA ARG A 216 -10.96 45.63 -3.89
C ARG A 216 -11.69 46.86 -3.36
N HIS A 217 -12.97 46.69 -3.03
CA HIS A 217 -13.85 47.76 -2.57
C HIS A 217 -13.21 48.61 -1.46
N ASP A 218 -13.33 49.93 -1.58
CA ASP A 218 -12.74 50.94 -0.68
C ASP A 218 -11.20 50.90 -0.53
N THR A 219 -10.49 50.17 -1.40
CA THR A 219 -9.02 50.14 -1.41
C THR A 219 -8.45 50.51 -2.78
N PHE A 220 -7.12 50.62 -2.87
CA PHE A 220 -6.38 50.66 -4.16
C PHE A 220 -5.64 49.34 -4.44
N ILE A 221 -5.98 48.27 -3.70
CA ILE A 221 -5.37 46.96 -3.86
C ILE A 221 -5.95 46.34 -5.13
N GLU A 222 -5.07 46.09 -6.10
CA GLU A 222 -5.43 45.49 -7.38
C GLU A 222 -6.03 44.10 -7.21
N GLN A 223 -7.08 43.82 -7.98
CA GLN A 223 -7.70 42.50 -8.03
C GLN A 223 -7.78 42.03 -9.49
N PRO A 224 -6.85 41.17 -9.95
CA PRO A 224 -6.94 40.60 -11.28
C PRO A 224 -8.08 39.57 -11.31
N VAL A 225 -8.98 39.73 -12.28
CA VAL A 225 -10.16 38.88 -12.44
C VAL A 225 -10.28 38.36 -13.86
N LEU A 226 -10.75 37.12 -14.01
CA LEU A 226 -11.18 36.59 -15.30
C LEU A 226 -12.59 37.10 -15.57
N VAL A 227 -12.71 37.89 -16.63
CA VAL A 227 -13.96 38.51 -17.02
C VAL A 227 -14.29 38.15 -18.46
N SER A 228 -15.50 37.66 -18.69
CA SER A 228 -16.15 37.75 -20.00
C SER A 228 -17.15 38.90 -19.94
N PHE A 229 -17.18 39.68 -21.01
CA PHE A 229 -18.01 40.86 -21.11
C PHE A 229 -18.51 41.03 -22.54
N ILE A 230 -19.65 41.70 -22.68
CA ILE A 230 -20.13 42.20 -23.97
C ILE A 230 -20.05 43.73 -23.91
N THR A 231 -19.50 44.34 -24.96
CA THR A 231 -19.59 45.78 -25.17
C THR A 231 -20.73 46.09 -26.12
N THR A 232 -21.36 47.24 -25.95
CA THR A 232 -22.48 47.71 -26.77
C THR A 232 -22.30 49.19 -27.12
N ASP A 233 -23.20 49.74 -27.93
CA ASP A 233 -23.30 51.19 -28.16
C ASP A 233 -22.07 51.77 -28.89
N ILE A 234 -21.44 51.00 -29.79
CA ILE A 234 -20.52 51.54 -30.79
C ILE A 234 -21.34 51.95 -32.02
N ASP A 235 -21.82 53.20 -32.01
CA ASP A 235 -22.67 53.74 -33.08
C ASP A 235 -21.88 54.07 -34.35
N VAL A 236 -22.63 54.43 -35.40
CA VAL A 236 -22.12 54.92 -36.68
C VAL A 236 -21.10 56.04 -36.48
N GLY A 237 -19.89 55.80 -37.00
CA GLY A 237 -18.78 56.72 -36.90
C GLY A 237 -18.06 56.72 -35.56
N GLN A 238 -18.48 55.93 -34.56
CA GLN A 238 -17.74 55.77 -33.30
C GLN A 238 -16.74 54.61 -33.38
N GLY A 239 -15.78 54.59 -32.45
CA GLY A 239 -14.84 53.48 -32.32
C GLY A 239 -14.06 53.49 -31.02
N VAL A 240 -13.44 52.36 -30.71
CA VAL A 240 -12.77 52.09 -29.45
C VAL A 240 -11.42 51.42 -29.68
N ALA A 241 -10.40 51.83 -28.94
CA ALA A 241 -9.12 51.14 -28.85
C ALA A 241 -8.89 50.70 -27.41
N THR A 242 -8.64 49.41 -27.19
CA THR A 242 -8.50 48.85 -25.85
C THR A 242 -7.63 47.60 -25.85
N ASP A 243 -6.95 47.35 -24.73
CA ASP A 243 -6.25 46.10 -24.42
C ASP A 243 -7.09 45.17 -23.52
N LEU A 244 -8.35 45.51 -23.27
CA LEU A 244 -9.23 44.77 -22.36
C LEU A 244 -9.47 43.33 -22.83
N ALA A 245 -9.82 43.09 -24.09
CA ALA A 245 -10.10 41.75 -24.63
C ALA A 245 -8.81 40.94 -24.92
N ASN A 246 -7.93 40.77 -23.92
CA ASN A 246 -6.59 40.20 -24.09
C ASN A 246 -6.54 38.67 -24.24
N LEU A 247 -7.64 37.95 -23.97
CA LEU A 247 -7.71 36.49 -24.10
C LEU A 247 -8.51 36.05 -25.34
N ALA A 248 -9.65 36.69 -25.60
CA ALA A 248 -10.47 36.43 -26.79
C ALA A 248 -11.30 37.66 -27.18
N LEU A 249 -11.47 37.87 -28.48
CA LEU A 249 -12.32 38.90 -29.08
C LEU A 249 -13.21 38.24 -30.15
N ILE A 250 -14.52 38.26 -29.94
CA ILE A 250 -15.52 37.64 -30.82
C ILE A 250 -16.45 38.74 -31.37
N ILE A 251 -16.31 39.02 -32.65
CA ILE A 251 -17.15 39.96 -33.39
C ILE A 251 -18.14 39.16 -34.26
N PRO A 252 -19.47 39.42 -34.20
CA PRO A 252 -20.44 38.75 -35.06
C PRO A 252 -20.09 38.91 -36.55
N LYS A 253 -20.30 37.88 -37.38
CA LYS A 253 -19.95 37.94 -38.81
C LYS A 253 -20.79 38.94 -39.59
N GLU A 254 -22.06 39.07 -39.23
CA GLU A 254 -22.99 40.04 -39.79
C GLU A 254 -23.15 41.18 -38.79
N THR A 255 -22.20 42.12 -38.85
CA THR A 255 -22.17 43.32 -38.02
C THR A 255 -21.67 44.51 -38.85
N ASN A 256 -21.75 45.69 -38.26
CA ASN A 256 -21.22 46.96 -38.76
C ASN A 256 -19.79 47.24 -38.25
N LEU A 257 -19.31 46.48 -37.27
CA LEU A 257 -17.97 46.64 -36.71
C LEU A 257 -16.85 46.19 -37.66
N SER A 258 -15.79 46.99 -37.69
CA SER A 258 -14.54 46.77 -38.42
C SER A 258 -13.35 47.04 -37.50
N ILE A 259 -12.19 46.45 -37.81
CA ILE A 259 -10.96 46.70 -37.07
C ILE A 259 -9.93 47.32 -38.00
N LYS A 260 -9.36 48.47 -37.61
CA LYS A 260 -8.25 49.11 -38.33
C LYS A 260 -7.30 49.80 -37.36
N ASP A 261 -6.02 49.51 -37.50
CA ASP A 261 -4.92 50.11 -36.73
C ASP A 261 -5.13 50.11 -35.20
N GLY A 262 -5.72 49.05 -34.63
CA GLY A 262 -6.01 48.98 -33.19
C GLY A 262 -7.39 49.46 -32.74
N VAL A 263 -8.17 50.02 -33.66
CA VAL A 263 -9.50 50.58 -33.36
C VAL A 263 -10.58 49.66 -33.89
N ILE A 264 -11.49 49.23 -33.01
CA ILE A 264 -12.76 48.58 -33.37
C ILE A 264 -13.77 49.72 -33.59
N TYR A 265 -14.36 49.83 -34.77
CA TYR A 265 -15.22 50.96 -35.13
C TYR A 265 -16.41 50.52 -35.98
N ASP A 266 -17.48 51.30 -35.96
CA ASP A 266 -18.58 51.12 -36.91
C ASP A 266 -18.16 51.65 -38.29
N GLY A 267 -18.07 50.74 -39.27
CA GLY A 267 -17.68 51.02 -40.65
C GLY A 267 -18.82 51.52 -41.56
N SER A 268 -20.03 51.64 -41.02
CA SER A 268 -21.20 52.13 -41.78
C SER A 268 -20.99 53.57 -42.22
N HIS A 269 -21.33 53.87 -43.47
CA HIS A 269 -21.39 55.21 -44.01
C HIS A 269 -22.83 55.50 -44.40
N THR A 270 -23.53 56.24 -43.56
CA THR A 270 -24.83 56.79 -43.93
C THR A 270 -24.56 58.22 -44.42
N GLY A 271 -25.02 58.60 -45.61
CA GLY A 271 -24.60 59.81 -46.35
C GLY A 271 -24.83 61.17 -45.65
N PRO A 272 -24.86 62.31 -46.38
CA PRO A 272 -24.66 63.67 -45.82
C PRO A 272 -25.80 64.26 -44.95
N TYR A 273 -26.85 63.50 -44.65
CA TYR A 273 -28.01 63.90 -43.82
C TYR A 273 -28.40 62.86 -42.74
N HIS A 274 -27.56 61.87 -42.46
CA HIS A 274 -28.04 60.64 -41.85
C HIS A 274 -27.85 60.63 -40.32
N TYR A 275 -28.98 60.56 -39.61
CA TYR A 275 -29.07 59.91 -38.31
C TYR A 275 -28.62 58.46 -38.51
N GLY A 276 -27.42 58.12 -38.04
CA GLY A 276 -26.97 56.74 -37.93
C GLY A 276 -27.94 55.94 -37.06
N ALA A 277 -28.02 54.63 -37.26
CA ALA A 277 -28.79 53.78 -36.36
C ALA A 277 -28.31 54.04 -34.92
N ASP A 278 -29.14 54.67 -34.11
CA ASP A 278 -28.93 54.89 -32.67
C ASP A 278 -29.08 53.49 -32.04
N LEU A 279 -27.95 52.79 -31.90
CA LEU A 279 -27.93 51.40 -31.47
C LEU A 279 -27.99 51.40 -29.95
N ASN A 280 -29.20 51.43 -29.40
CA ASN A 280 -29.38 51.57 -27.96
C ASN A 280 -28.97 50.30 -27.19
N GLY A 281 -27.70 50.22 -26.79
CA GLY A 281 -27.21 49.20 -25.89
C GLY A 281 -27.28 47.77 -26.43
N ALA A 282 -27.54 46.81 -25.53
CA ALA A 282 -27.63 45.39 -25.88
C ALA A 282 -28.68 45.08 -26.96
N ASN A 283 -29.78 45.85 -27.01
CA ASN A 283 -30.83 45.65 -28.01
C ASN A 283 -30.34 45.91 -29.45
N GLY A 284 -29.22 46.61 -29.62
CA GLY A 284 -28.58 46.85 -30.92
C GLY A 284 -27.79 45.66 -31.48
N LEU A 285 -27.45 44.67 -30.64
CA LEU A 285 -26.70 43.48 -31.06
C LEU A 285 -27.48 42.70 -32.14
N PRO A 286 -26.80 42.15 -33.17
CA PRO A 286 -25.35 41.97 -33.32
C PRO A 286 -24.55 43.21 -33.81
N TYR A 287 -25.21 44.36 -33.99
CA TYR A 287 -24.56 45.59 -34.44
C TYR A 287 -24.03 46.40 -33.24
N GLY A 288 -22.88 47.06 -33.41
CA GLY A 288 -22.32 47.99 -32.42
C GLY A 288 -21.73 47.34 -31.16
N GLY A 289 -21.49 46.03 -31.16
CA GLY A 289 -20.96 45.33 -29.99
C GLY A 289 -20.20 44.04 -30.29
N TYR A 290 -19.40 43.60 -29.33
CA TYR A 290 -18.59 42.38 -29.40
C TYR A 290 -18.50 41.69 -28.04
N LEU A 291 -18.18 40.39 -28.04
CA LEU A 291 -17.85 39.64 -26.83
C LEU A 291 -16.34 39.63 -26.63
N GLY A 292 -15.89 40.00 -25.44
CA GLY A 292 -14.50 39.97 -25.02
C GLY A 292 -14.28 39.04 -23.82
N VAL A 293 -13.07 38.48 -23.73
CA VAL A 293 -12.61 37.75 -22.55
C VAL A 293 -11.24 38.28 -22.14
N ALA A 294 -11.06 38.48 -20.84
CA ALA A 294 -9.87 39.08 -20.26
C ALA A 294 -9.44 38.43 -18.95
N TYR A 295 -8.14 38.42 -18.69
CA TYR A 295 -7.60 38.25 -17.33
C TYR A 295 -6.61 39.36 -17.03
N LEU A 296 -7.04 40.34 -16.24
CA LEU A 296 -6.28 41.54 -15.90
C LEU A 296 -6.91 42.28 -14.72
N SER A 297 -6.15 43.19 -14.11
CA SER A 297 -6.64 44.19 -13.15
C SER A 297 -6.56 45.61 -13.69
N LYS A 298 -5.95 45.82 -14.86
CA LYS A 298 -5.72 47.13 -15.48
C LYS A 298 -5.87 47.03 -16.99
N PHE A 299 -6.49 48.03 -17.58
CA PHE A 299 -6.67 48.12 -19.02
C PHE A 299 -6.81 49.58 -19.44
N ASN A 300 -6.51 49.87 -20.69
CA ASN A 300 -6.71 51.15 -21.33
C ASN A 300 -7.94 51.08 -22.23
N TYR A 301 -8.68 52.19 -22.29
CA TYR A 301 -9.83 52.32 -23.16
C TYR A 301 -9.84 53.74 -23.73
N THR A 302 -9.56 53.85 -25.02
CA THR A 302 -9.69 55.10 -25.76
C THR A 302 -10.96 55.05 -26.59
N PHE A 303 -11.87 55.99 -26.36
CA PHE A 303 -13.07 56.13 -27.16
C PHE A 303 -12.89 57.25 -28.19
N PHE A 304 -13.42 57.05 -29.40
CA PHE A 304 -13.36 57.96 -30.54
C PHE A 304 -14.76 58.23 -31.12
N ALA A 305 -15.09 59.50 -31.33
CA ALA A 305 -16.28 59.97 -32.03
C ALA A 305 -15.97 61.27 -32.79
N PRO A 306 -15.60 61.23 -34.09
CA PRO A 306 -15.61 60.02 -34.91
C PRO A 306 -14.36 59.14 -34.70
N ALA A 307 -14.46 57.88 -35.09
CA ALA A 307 -13.35 56.95 -35.22
C ALA A 307 -12.34 57.47 -36.25
N PRO A 308 -11.02 57.33 -36.01
CA PRO A 308 -10.00 57.79 -36.96
C PRO A 308 -10.08 57.16 -38.35
N ALA A 309 -10.69 55.97 -38.46
CA ALA A 309 -10.88 55.24 -39.71
C ALA A 309 -12.15 55.65 -40.48
N ASN A 310 -13.00 56.49 -39.88
CA ASN A 310 -14.31 56.90 -40.37
C ASN A 310 -14.59 58.38 -39.98
N ASP A 311 -13.58 59.25 -40.17
CA ASP A 311 -13.53 60.63 -39.66
C ASP A 311 -14.19 61.68 -40.59
N ASP A 312 -14.72 61.23 -41.72
CA ASP A 312 -15.42 62.05 -42.70
C ASP A 312 -16.92 62.22 -42.40
N ILE A 313 -17.48 61.47 -41.45
CA ILE A 313 -18.90 61.53 -41.05
C ILE A 313 -19.22 62.84 -40.31
N TYR A 314 -18.41 63.22 -39.32
CA TYR A 314 -18.54 64.49 -38.60
C TYR A 314 -17.20 64.86 -37.95
N LYS A 315 -16.93 66.16 -37.77
CA LYS A 315 -15.62 66.60 -37.24
C LYS A 315 -15.51 66.58 -35.71
N PHE A 316 -16.62 66.82 -35.01
CA PHE A 316 -16.65 66.94 -33.55
C PHE A 316 -17.89 66.24 -32.99
N ALA A 317 -17.73 65.40 -31.97
CA ALA A 317 -18.86 64.80 -31.27
C ALA A 317 -19.75 65.85 -30.59
N THR A 318 -21.06 65.61 -30.58
CA THR A 318 -22.04 66.47 -29.89
C THR A 318 -22.43 65.94 -28.51
N GLY A 319 -22.05 64.70 -28.21
CA GLY A 319 -22.26 63.96 -26.97
C GLY A 319 -21.86 62.53 -27.26
N VAL A 320 -21.22 61.88 -26.29
CA VAL A 320 -20.69 60.54 -26.46
C VAL A 320 -21.18 59.66 -25.33
N ARG A 321 -21.72 58.51 -25.72
CA ARG A 321 -22.06 57.39 -24.85
C ARG A 321 -21.20 56.20 -25.27
N TYR A 322 -20.77 55.41 -24.30
CA TYR A 322 -20.31 54.05 -24.55
C TYR A 322 -20.54 53.18 -23.33
N ASP A 323 -20.80 51.91 -23.57
CA ASP A 323 -21.14 50.95 -22.53
C ASP A 323 -19.93 50.06 -22.23
N LEU A 324 -19.39 50.19 -21.02
CA LEU A 324 -18.33 49.35 -20.49
C LEU A 324 -18.95 48.23 -19.64
N PHE A 325 -18.56 46.98 -19.88
CA PHE A 325 -19.02 45.80 -19.14
C PHE A 325 -20.55 45.67 -19.10
N GLY A 326 -21.19 45.02 -20.10
CA GLY A 326 -22.66 44.88 -20.18
C GLY A 326 -23.21 43.44 -20.24
N SER A 327 -24.39 43.25 -19.64
CA SER A 327 -25.32 42.09 -19.51
C SER A 327 -25.24 40.84 -20.42
N ALA A 328 -24.11 40.20 -20.53
CA ALA A 328 -24.10 38.76 -20.30
C ALA A 328 -22.98 38.55 -19.33
N LEU A 329 -23.32 38.38 -18.04
CA LEU A 329 -23.25 37.08 -17.40
C LEU A 329 -21.90 36.43 -17.71
N GLN A 330 -21.16 35.99 -16.70
CA GLN A 330 -20.06 35.01 -16.90
C GLN A 330 -20.51 33.71 -17.65
N THR A 331 -21.78 33.62 -18.07
CA THR A 331 -22.26 32.70 -19.09
C THR A 331 -21.35 32.73 -20.32
N LYS A 332 -21.16 31.57 -20.91
CA LYS A 332 -20.21 31.29 -22.00
C LYS A 332 -18.76 31.11 -21.56
N LEU A 333 -18.40 31.28 -20.28
CA LEU A 333 -17.11 30.81 -19.76
C LEU A 333 -17.23 29.39 -19.19
N VAL A 334 -16.39 28.48 -19.70
CA VAL A 334 -16.08 27.20 -19.06
C VAL A 334 -14.69 27.31 -18.47
N ILE A 335 -14.57 27.26 -17.15
CA ILE A 335 -13.30 27.49 -16.46
C ILE A 335 -12.72 26.15 -16.01
N ASN A 336 -11.62 25.75 -16.66
CA ASN A 336 -10.89 24.53 -16.35
C ASN A 336 -9.69 24.88 -15.45
N ARG A 337 -9.92 24.90 -14.14
CA ARG A 337 -8.87 25.13 -13.14
C ARG A 337 -7.98 23.90 -13.00
N GLN A 338 -6.67 24.11 -13.10
CA GLN A 338 -5.67 23.12 -12.73
C GLN A 338 -5.53 23.07 -11.22
N THR A 339 -5.76 21.89 -10.64
CA THR A 339 -5.49 21.63 -9.22
C THR A 339 -4.06 21.13 -9.06
N HIS A 340 -3.41 21.49 -7.96
CA HIS A 340 -2.09 20.95 -7.60
C HIS A 340 -2.24 20.03 -6.40
N LEU A 341 -1.91 18.76 -6.60
CA LEU A 341 -1.92 17.74 -5.57
C LEU A 341 -0.47 17.43 -5.18
N THR A 342 -0.21 17.41 -3.88
CA THR A 342 1.04 16.85 -3.36
C THR A 342 0.76 15.45 -2.84
N VAL A 343 1.41 14.44 -3.43
CA VAL A 343 1.31 13.06 -3.00
C VAL A 343 2.54 12.72 -2.15
N LYS A 344 2.31 12.34 -0.89
CA LYS A 344 3.35 11.95 0.08
C LYS A 344 3.31 10.44 0.31
N TYR A 345 4.49 9.86 0.53
CA TYR A 345 4.68 8.44 0.84
C TYR A 345 5.37 8.35 2.19
N VAL A 346 4.66 7.90 3.21
CA VAL A 346 5.14 7.91 4.60
C VAL A 346 5.04 6.54 5.26
N ASP A 347 5.95 6.25 6.19
CA ASP A 347 5.84 5.12 7.12
C ASP A 347 4.87 5.41 8.28
N ASP A 348 4.62 4.41 9.13
CA ASP A 348 3.68 4.47 10.27
C ASP A 348 4.03 5.50 11.35
N GLU A 349 5.21 6.09 11.29
CA GLU A 349 5.66 7.18 12.16
C GLU A 349 5.53 8.56 11.48
N GLY A 350 5.03 8.59 10.25
CA GLY A 350 4.86 9.79 9.43
C GLY A 350 6.14 10.26 8.73
N LYS A 351 7.20 9.44 8.74
CA LYS A 351 8.47 9.77 8.09
C LYS A 351 8.38 9.47 6.60
N GLU A 352 8.90 10.39 5.79
CA GLU A 352 8.95 10.26 4.33
C GLU A 352 9.89 9.11 3.93
N ILE A 353 9.35 8.15 3.17
CA ILE A 353 10.09 6.96 2.69
C ILE A 353 10.42 7.03 1.20
N GLN A 354 9.77 7.95 0.48
CA GLN A 354 10.05 8.27 -0.92
C GLN A 354 9.73 9.76 -1.16
N PRO A 355 10.49 10.46 -2.02
CA PRO A 355 10.21 11.84 -2.39
C PRO A 355 8.75 12.07 -2.75
N SER A 356 8.14 13.10 -2.16
CA SER A 356 6.80 13.55 -2.55
C SER A 356 6.73 13.92 -4.04
N THR A 357 5.58 13.65 -4.65
CA THR A 357 5.33 13.93 -6.08
C THR A 357 4.24 14.98 -6.24
N ARG A 358 4.42 15.90 -7.19
CA ARG A 358 3.37 16.84 -7.59
C ARG A 358 2.59 16.28 -8.78
N VAL A 359 1.27 16.30 -8.65
CA VAL A 359 0.35 15.91 -9.71
C VAL A 359 -0.56 17.08 -10.03
N THR A 360 -0.71 17.39 -11.31
CA THR A 360 -1.68 18.36 -11.77
C THR A 360 -2.97 17.67 -12.17
N GLY A 361 -4.10 18.12 -11.62
CA GLY A 361 -5.44 17.63 -11.93
C GLY A 361 -6.31 18.74 -12.53
N THR A 362 -7.56 18.42 -12.87
CA THR A 362 -8.60 19.41 -13.20
C THR A 362 -9.70 19.33 -12.16
N ASN A 363 -10.30 20.47 -11.79
CA ASN A 363 -11.30 20.61 -10.71
C ASN A 363 -12.43 19.56 -10.66
N ASP A 364 -12.83 19.00 -11.80
CA ASP A 364 -13.93 18.02 -11.80
C ASP A 364 -13.49 16.62 -11.35
N PHE A 365 -12.20 16.26 -11.54
CA PHE A 365 -11.68 14.93 -11.23
C PHE A 365 -10.16 14.96 -11.00
N PRO A 366 -9.66 15.28 -9.80
CA PRO A 366 -8.28 14.95 -9.45
C PRO A 366 -8.14 13.42 -9.51
N GLN A 367 -7.49 12.90 -10.55
CA GLN A 367 -7.18 11.48 -10.63
C GLN A 367 -6.12 11.18 -9.57
N VAL A 368 -6.54 10.54 -8.48
CA VAL A 368 -5.65 10.03 -7.45
C VAL A 368 -4.76 8.95 -8.08
N PRO A 369 -3.45 9.19 -8.26
CA PRO A 369 -2.58 8.21 -8.90
C PRO A 369 -2.51 6.96 -8.03
N ALA A 370 -2.55 5.75 -8.60
CA ALA A 370 -2.41 4.54 -7.80
C ALA A 370 -1.12 4.55 -6.97
N ALA A 371 -1.19 4.04 -5.75
CA ALA A 371 -0.03 3.94 -4.87
C ALA A 371 1.08 3.11 -5.52
N PRO A 372 2.34 3.59 -5.55
CA PRO A 372 3.46 2.82 -6.06
C PRO A 372 3.81 1.66 -5.11
N THR A 373 4.39 0.60 -5.68
CA THR A 373 5.09 -0.42 -4.91
C THR A 373 6.43 0.14 -4.43
N ILE A 374 6.66 0.13 -3.12
CA ILE A 374 7.90 0.59 -2.50
C ILE A 374 8.61 -0.63 -1.92
N LYS A 375 9.89 -0.81 -2.24
CA LYS A 375 10.69 -1.95 -1.77
C LYS A 375 10.77 -1.95 -0.24
N ASP A 376 10.59 -3.12 0.39
CA ASP A 376 10.64 -3.33 1.84
C ASP A 376 9.47 -2.66 2.61
N TYR A 377 8.39 -2.29 1.91
CA TYR A 377 7.19 -1.67 2.49
C TYR A 377 5.91 -2.22 1.83
N GLN A 378 4.84 -2.31 2.63
CA GLN A 378 3.50 -2.66 2.16
C GLN A 378 2.54 -1.48 2.37
N LEU A 379 1.72 -1.18 1.36
CA LEU A 379 0.68 -0.15 1.48
C LEU A 379 -0.39 -0.61 2.46
N THR A 380 -0.77 0.28 3.38
CA THR A 380 -1.78 -0.03 4.42
C THR A 380 -2.99 0.88 4.38
N ASP A 381 -2.80 2.15 4.05
CA ASP A 381 -3.87 3.14 4.06
C ASP A 381 -3.61 4.24 3.03
N THR A 382 -4.68 4.91 2.62
CA THR A 382 -4.66 6.06 1.72
C THR A 382 -5.55 7.14 2.31
N LYS A 383 -4.96 8.28 2.68
CA LYS A 383 -5.67 9.41 3.28
C LYS A 383 -5.62 10.61 2.35
N THR A 384 -6.72 11.34 2.28
CA THR A 384 -6.79 12.64 1.61
C THR A 384 -6.96 13.72 2.66
N ASN A 385 -6.09 14.72 2.61
CA ASN A 385 -6.13 15.89 3.46
C ASN A 385 -6.29 17.14 2.59
N ILE A 386 -7.39 17.87 2.78
CA ILE A 386 -7.65 19.11 2.04
C ILE A 386 -7.02 20.24 2.84
N ILE A 387 -5.86 20.74 2.39
CA ILE A 387 -5.17 21.86 3.05
C ILE A 387 -5.83 23.18 2.66
N SER A 388 -6.19 23.30 1.38
CA SER A 388 -7.00 24.39 0.84
C SER A 388 -7.77 23.89 -0.39
N PRO A 389 -8.72 24.68 -0.93
CA PRO A 389 -9.39 24.33 -2.19
C PRO A 389 -8.45 24.11 -3.38
N ASP A 390 -7.22 24.63 -3.31
CA ASP A 390 -6.24 24.65 -4.40
C ASP A 390 -4.98 23.83 -4.10
N GLU A 391 -4.89 23.28 -2.89
CA GLU A 391 -3.77 22.46 -2.42
C GLU A 391 -4.33 21.31 -1.60
N GLU A 392 -4.36 20.13 -2.23
CA GLU A 392 -4.77 18.89 -1.60
C GLU A 392 -3.55 17.99 -1.42
N GLU A 393 -3.45 17.36 -0.24
CA GLU A 393 -2.44 16.36 0.05
C GLU A 393 -3.05 14.97 0.04
N ILE A 394 -2.46 14.07 -0.75
CA ILE A 394 -2.75 12.64 -0.69
C ILE A 394 -1.59 11.99 0.06
N ILE A 395 -1.89 11.25 1.11
CA ILE A 395 -0.89 10.57 1.94
C ILE A 395 -1.10 9.07 1.79
N TYR A 396 -0.14 8.42 1.14
CA TYR A 396 -0.02 6.96 1.12
C TYR A 396 0.78 6.50 2.33
N GLN A 397 0.13 5.69 3.17
CA GLN A 397 0.64 5.20 4.42
C GLN A 397 1.13 3.76 4.24
N TYR A 398 2.41 3.53 4.51
CA TYR A 398 3.05 2.21 4.38
C TYR A 398 3.50 1.67 5.73
N LEU A 399 3.56 0.34 5.85
CA LEU A 399 4.25 -0.35 6.93
C LEU A 399 5.52 -1.04 6.41
N PRO A 400 6.62 -1.05 7.18
CA PRO A 400 7.80 -1.83 6.84
C PRO A 400 7.49 -3.32 6.72
N GLU A 401 8.09 -3.98 5.73
CA GLU A 401 8.15 -5.44 5.63
C GLU A 401 9.50 -5.94 6.19
N TYR A 402 9.45 -7.00 6.99
CA TYR A 402 10.62 -7.62 7.58
C TYR A 402 10.78 -9.07 7.12
N HIS A 403 12.03 -9.49 7.01
CA HIS A 403 12.44 -10.85 6.66
C HIS A 403 12.65 -11.69 7.91
N LEU A 404 12.02 -12.85 7.94
CA LEU A 404 12.16 -13.84 9.01
C LEU A 404 12.79 -15.11 8.47
N THR A 405 13.85 -15.55 9.13
CA THR A 405 14.50 -16.84 8.87
C THR A 405 14.08 -17.84 9.95
N VAL A 406 13.63 -19.03 9.55
CA VAL A 406 13.26 -20.11 10.49
C VAL A 406 14.27 -21.23 10.36
N GLU A 407 14.98 -21.52 11.45
CA GLU A 407 16.00 -22.56 11.52
C GLU A 407 15.53 -23.77 12.34
N TYR A 408 15.90 -24.97 11.90
CA TYR A 408 15.60 -26.24 12.56
C TYR A 408 16.91 -26.86 13.04
N LEU A 409 17.19 -26.80 14.35
CA LEU A 409 18.48 -27.13 14.93
C LEU A 409 18.37 -28.24 15.97
N ASP A 410 19.41 -29.04 16.15
CA ASP A 410 19.54 -29.91 17.32
C ASP A 410 19.97 -29.12 18.59
N GLU A 411 20.03 -29.80 19.73
CA GLU A 411 20.48 -29.23 21.01
C GLU A 411 21.92 -28.72 21.01
N GLN A 412 22.72 -29.09 20.00
CA GLN A 412 24.10 -28.63 19.81
C GLN A 412 24.20 -27.47 18.80
N GLY A 413 23.08 -27.06 18.19
CA GLY A 413 23.01 -25.99 17.20
C GLY A 413 23.32 -26.42 15.76
N ASN A 414 23.38 -27.73 15.47
CA ASN A 414 23.56 -28.21 14.10
C ASN A 414 22.24 -28.16 13.34
N SER A 415 22.29 -27.74 12.08
CA SER A 415 21.12 -27.73 11.20
C SER A 415 20.66 -29.16 10.87
N LEU A 416 19.37 -29.42 11.12
CA LEU A 416 18.69 -30.68 10.83
C LEU A 416 17.91 -30.65 9.52
N SER A 417 17.55 -29.46 9.04
CA SER A 417 16.82 -29.24 7.79
C SER A 417 17.16 -27.85 7.24
N SER A 418 16.87 -27.64 5.95
CA SER A 418 16.98 -26.32 5.33
C SER A 418 16.11 -25.29 6.06
N HIS A 419 16.67 -24.10 6.25
CA HIS A 419 15.92 -22.96 6.79
C HIS A 419 14.79 -22.53 5.85
N GLN A 420 13.76 -21.90 6.43
CA GLN A 420 12.65 -21.29 5.70
C GLN A 420 12.76 -19.77 5.78
N GLU A 421 12.53 -19.08 4.66
CA GLU A 421 12.47 -17.63 4.58
C GLU A 421 11.03 -17.19 4.36
N LEU A 422 10.60 -16.15 5.07
CA LEU A 422 9.28 -15.54 4.90
C LEU A 422 9.35 -14.03 5.16
N THR A 423 8.42 -13.29 4.56
CA THR A 423 8.26 -11.85 4.77
C THR A 423 6.93 -11.57 5.45
N ALA A 424 6.92 -10.59 6.34
CA ALA A 424 5.72 -10.14 7.02
C ALA A 424 5.82 -8.65 7.38
N VAL A 425 4.67 -7.97 7.38
CA VAL A 425 4.60 -6.56 7.77
C VAL A 425 4.80 -6.36 9.27
N LYS A 426 5.36 -5.21 9.65
CA LYS A 426 5.46 -4.74 11.04
C LYS A 426 4.11 -4.90 11.77
N GLY A 427 4.14 -5.49 12.96
CA GLY A 427 2.98 -5.75 13.81
C GLY A 427 2.20 -7.03 13.47
N ALA A 428 2.50 -7.73 12.36
CA ALA A 428 1.84 -8.99 12.04
C ALA A 428 2.16 -10.07 13.09
N LEU A 429 1.16 -10.90 13.42
CA LEU A 429 1.34 -12.11 14.21
C LEU A 429 1.60 -13.29 13.25
N VAL A 430 2.82 -13.80 13.24
CA VAL A 430 3.20 -14.97 12.44
C VAL A 430 3.22 -16.21 13.34
N GLN A 431 2.47 -17.23 12.95
CA GLN A 431 2.47 -18.54 13.59
C GLN A 431 3.31 -19.51 12.76
N LEU A 432 4.30 -20.12 13.40
CA LEU A 432 5.28 -21.00 12.75
C LEU A 432 5.14 -22.39 13.33
N GLU A 433 4.98 -23.37 12.46
CA GLU A 433 4.95 -24.79 12.81
C GLU A 433 6.34 -25.42 12.59
N ALA A 434 6.73 -26.30 13.50
CA ALA A 434 7.94 -27.09 13.35
C ALA A 434 7.71 -28.21 12.32
N VAL A 435 8.75 -28.58 11.56
CA VAL A 435 8.68 -29.68 10.58
C VAL A 435 9.12 -30.99 11.24
N PRO A 436 8.46 -32.14 11.01
CA PRO A 436 8.92 -33.43 11.53
C PRO A 436 10.31 -33.81 11.01
N VAL A 437 11.22 -34.19 11.93
CA VAL A 437 12.56 -34.70 11.62
C VAL A 437 12.70 -36.10 12.20
N GLU A 438 13.12 -37.06 11.38
CA GLU A 438 13.27 -38.47 11.79
C GLU A 438 14.23 -38.61 13.00
N GLY A 439 13.82 -39.34 14.02
CA GLY A 439 14.61 -39.57 15.23
C GLY A 439 14.58 -38.43 16.26
N TYR A 440 13.88 -37.33 15.98
CA TYR A 440 13.74 -36.19 16.90
C TYR A 440 12.28 -35.99 17.35
N GLN A 441 12.12 -35.39 18.52
CA GLN A 441 10.83 -34.94 19.04
C GLN A 441 10.41 -33.66 18.34
N LEU A 442 9.14 -33.56 17.95
CA LEU A 442 8.60 -32.38 17.27
C LEU A 442 8.37 -31.24 18.28
N PRO A 443 9.03 -30.07 18.12
CA PRO A 443 8.79 -28.92 18.97
C PRO A 443 7.37 -28.37 18.82
N THR A 444 6.90 -27.64 19.84
CA THR A 444 5.62 -26.93 19.79
C THR A 444 5.68 -25.71 18.87
N MET A 445 4.54 -25.35 18.28
CA MET A 445 4.37 -24.13 17.49
C MET A 445 4.89 -22.88 18.21
N GLN A 446 5.50 -21.96 17.46
CA GLN A 446 5.93 -20.64 17.96
C GLN A 446 5.10 -19.53 17.34
N SER A 447 4.96 -18.42 18.06
CA SER A 447 4.25 -17.22 17.58
C SER A 447 5.14 -16.00 17.79
N VAL A 448 5.29 -15.20 16.75
CA VAL A 448 6.15 -14.01 16.75
C VAL A 448 5.35 -12.81 16.26
N ILE A 449 5.43 -11.70 16.99
CA ILE A 449 4.96 -10.40 16.51
C ILE A 449 6.12 -9.74 15.80
N VAL A 450 5.95 -9.47 14.52
CA VAL A 450 7.04 -9.00 13.66
C VAL A 450 7.32 -7.53 13.93
N SER A 451 8.55 -7.19 14.34
CA SER A 451 8.96 -5.79 14.55
C SER A 451 10.29 -5.44 13.90
N GLN A 452 11.02 -6.45 13.42
CA GLN A 452 12.33 -6.35 12.78
C GLN A 452 12.64 -7.64 12.03
N ASN A 453 13.72 -7.64 11.25
CA ASN A 453 14.27 -8.89 10.72
C ASN A 453 14.71 -9.77 11.89
N ASP A 454 14.35 -11.05 11.86
CA ASP A 454 14.59 -11.95 12.99
C ASP A 454 14.87 -13.40 12.53
N THR A 455 15.48 -14.17 13.42
CA THR A 455 15.77 -15.59 13.19
C THR A 455 15.13 -16.43 14.29
N ILE A 456 14.10 -17.18 13.91
CA ILE A 456 13.34 -18.05 14.80
C ILE A 456 13.95 -19.45 14.76
N LYS A 457 14.22 -20.03 15.93
CA LYS A 457 14.86 -21.33 16.04
C LYS A 457 13.91 -22.35 16.66
N PHE A 458 13.71 -23.47 15.97
CA PHE A 458 13.14 -24.68 16.54
C PHE A 458 14.27 -25.61 16.99
N ILE A 459 14.34 -25.86 18.29
CA ILE A 459 15.35 -26.76 18.88
C ILE A 459 14.73 -28.14 19.07
N TYR A 460 15.34 -29.16 18.48
CA TYR A 460 14.89 -30.54 18.47
C TYR A 460 15.72 -31.41 19.42
N SER A 461 15.06 -32.20 20.26
CA SER A 461 15.70 -33.21 21.11
C SER A 461 15.52 -34.60 20.52
N LYS A 462 16.53 -35.47 20.63
CA LYS A 462 16.43 -36.87 20.15
C LYS A 462 15.33 -37.63 20.90
N GLN A 463 14.57 -38.45 20.17
CA GLN A 463 13.56 -39.33 20.77
C GLN A 463 14.21 -40.31 21.75
N GLN A 464 13.56 -40.55 22.87
CA GLN A 464 13.93 -41.58 23.84
C GLN A 464 13.15 -42.86 23.53
N LEU A 465 13.86 -43.96 23.31
CA LEU A 465 13.30 -45.25 22.90
C LEU A 465 13.66 -46.33 23.91
N GLN A 466 12.78 -47.33 24.04
CA GLN A 466 12.93 -48.45 24.96
C GLN A 466 13.40 -49.72 24.25
N THR A 467 14.44 -50.35 24.78
CA THR A 467 14.89 -51.69 24.41
C THR A 467 14.66 -52.65 25.57
N ARG A 468 13.80 -53.64 25.35
CA ARG A 468 13.52 -54.73 26.29
C ARG A 468 14.40 -55.94 25.97
N VAL A 469 15.20 -56.39 26.93
CA VAL A 469 16.07 -57.56 26.79
C VAL A 469 15.46 -58.74 27.53
N GLU A 470 15.14 -59.80 26.80
CA GLU A 470 14.62 -61.05 27.38
C GLU A 470 15.73 -62.10 27.42
N TYR A 471 15.88 -62.76 28.57
CA TYR A 471 16.78 -63.91 28.74
C TYR A 471 15.95 -65.19 28.66
N VAL A 472 16.14 -65.97 27.60
CA VAL A 472 15.31 -67.14 27.30
C VAL A 472 16.15 -68.40 27.08
N ASP A 473 15.60 -69.57 27.34
CA ASP A 473 16.22 -70.84 26.96
C ASP A 473 16.07 -71.15 25.45
N GLU A 474 16.63 -72.28 25.02
CA GLU A 474 16.51 -72.82 23.65
C GLU A 474 15.04 -73.06 23.20
N GLN A 475 14.08 -73.10 24.13
CA GLN A 475 12.65 -73.31 23.88
C GLN A 475 11.85 -71.99 23.95
N GLY A 476 12.50 -70.87 24.30
CA GLY A 476 11.87 -69.57 24.44
C GLY A 476 11.28 -69.29 25.83
N ASN A 477 11.52 -70.14 26.83
CA ASN A 477 11.06 -69.92 28.19
C ASN A 477 11.97 -68.91 28.90
N SER A 478 11.40 -68.04 29.73
CA SER A 478 12.18 -67.09 30.53
C SER A 478 13.06 -67.81 31.56
N VAL A 479 14.34 -67.47 31.58
CA VAL A 479 15.34 -68.00 32.54
C VAL A 479 15.84 -66.92 33.51
N SER A 480 15.49 -65.66 33.28
CA SER A 480 15.77 -64.52 34.15
C SER A 480 14.78 -63.39 33.85
N GLU A 481 14.57 -62.49 34.81
CA GLU A 481 13.77 -61.26 34.63
C GLU A 481 14.34 -60.41 33.47
N PRO A 482 13.45 -59.82 32.64
CA PRO A 482 13.88 -58.99 31.53
C PRO A 482 14.46 -57.65 32.01
N GLN A 483 15.31 -57.05 31.18
CA GLN A 483 15.90 -55.73 31.43
C GLN A 483 15.33 -54.69 30.47
N GLU A 484 14.91 -53.53 30.99
CA GLU A 484 14.51 -52.38 30.18
C GLU A 484 15.64 -51.35 30.10
N ILE A 485 15.97 -50.91 28.88
CA ILE A 485 17.00 -49.90 28.63
C ILE A 485 16.37 -48.76 27.85
N THR A 486 16.42 -47.54 28.40
CA THR A 486 16.02 -46.33 27.66
C THR A 486 17.26 -45.69 27.04
N SER A 487 17.19 -45.33 25.76
CA SER A 487 18.31 -44.71 25.04
C SER A 487 17.81 -43.78 23.94
N SER A 488 18.61 -42.78 23.60
CA SER A 488 18.31 -41.85 22.50
C SER A 488 18.35 -42.55 21.15
N TYR A 489 17.55 -42.06 20.19
CA TYR A 489 17.59 -42.49 18.80
C TYR A 489 19.01 -42.46 18.20
N GLY A 490 19.38 -43.52 17.49
CA GLY A 490 20.69 -43.72 16.88
C GLY A 490 21.81 -44.11 17.86
N SER A 491 21.54 -44.22 19.16
CA SER A 491 22.52 -44.73 20.11
C SER A 491 22.83 -46.21 19.83
N ARG A 492 24.11 -46.59 19.94
CA ARG A 492 24.52 -48.00 19.97
C ARG A 492 24.62 -48.46 21.42
N ILE A 493 23.84 -49.45 21.80
CA ILE A 493 23.87 -50.06 23.13
C ILE A 493 24.43 -51.47 23.06
N THR A 494 25.20 -51.85 24.06
CA THR A 494 25.75 -53.20 24.20
C THR A 494 25.00 -53.93 25.31
N LEU A 495 24.30 -55.00 24.93
CA LEU A 495 23.52 -55.83 25.82
C LEU A 495 24.44 -56.87 26.47
N GLN A 496 24.72 -56.69 27.76
CA GLN A 496 25.55 -57.60 28.52
C GLN A 496 24.72 -58.80 29.00
N PRO A 497 25.15 -60.04 28.72
CA PRO A 497 24.47 -61.24 29.19
C PRO A 497 24.72 -61.41 30.70
N VAL A 498 23.69 -61.84 31.43
CA VAL A 498 23.80 -62.18 32.85
C VAL A 498 24.27 -63.63 33.02
N GLN A 499 24.97 -63.93 34.11
CA GLN A 499 25.33 -65.31 34.46
C GLN A 499 24.12 -66.03 35.06
N ILE A 500 23.73 -67.16 34.47
CA ILE A 500 22.60 -67.97 34.92
C ILE A 500 23.10 -69.38 35.25
N THR A 501 22.89 -69.83 36.48
CA THR A 501 23.33 -71.15 36.95
C THR A 501 22.79 -72.25 36.04
N GLY A 502 23.68 -73.16 35.62
CA GLY A 502 23.30 -74.29 34.76
C GLY A 502 23.15 -73.97 33.26
N PHE A 503 23.33 -72.72 32.84
CA PHE A 503 23.32 -72.33 31.42
C PHE A 503 24.70 -71.80 30.96
N ASN A 504 24.95 -71.92 29.66
CA ASN A 504 26.05 -71.26 28.97
C ASN A 504 25.68 -69.79 28.74
N THR A 505 26.61 -68.89 29.03
CA THR A 505 26.43 -67.46 28.79
C THR A 505 26.62 -67.17 27.30
N PRO A 506 25.63 -66.57 26.61
CA PRO A 506 25.82 -66.12 25.24
C PRO A 506 26.82 -64.96 25.16
N GLU A 507 27.26 -64.59 23.97
CA GLU A 507 28.09 -63.39 23.77
C GLU A 507 27.26 -62.11 23.91
N ALA A 508 27.92 -61.01 24.29
CA ALA A 508 27.29 -59.69 24.30
C ALA A 508 26.87 -59.27 22.90
N LYS A 509 25.74 -58.57 22.79
CA LYS A 509 25.19 -58.12 21.51
C LYS A 509 25.11 -56.60 21.45
N THR A 510 25.72 -56.00 20.43
CA THR A 510 25.58 -54.56 20.18
C THR A 510 24.48 -54.31 19.14
N VAL A 511 23.58 -53.39 19.45
CA VAL A 511 22.49 -52.99 18.55
C VAL A 511 22.37 -51.48 18.48
N GLU A 512 21.87 -50.98 17.36
CA GLU A 512 21.51 -49.59 17.19
C GLU A 512 20.02 -49.40 17.53
N VAL A 513 19.70 -48.32 18.25
CA VAL A 513 18.35 -48.04 18.73
C VAL A 513 17.68 -47.07 17.76
N THR A 514 16.88 -47.58 16.83
CA THR A 514 16.10 -46.76 15.88
C THR A 514 14.59 -46.85 16.12
N ALA A 515 14.14 -47.83 16.90
CA ALA A 515 12.76 -47.97 17.34
C ALA A 515 12.69 -48.68 18.71
N ASN A 516 11.51 -48.66 19.32
CA ASN A 516 11.23 -49.54 20.47
C ASN A 516 11.36 -50.99 20.01
N GLN A 517 12.13 -51.80 20.74
CA GLN A 517 12.46 -53.16 20.31
C GLN A 517 12.57 -54.14 21.48
N THR A 518 12.38 -55.42 21.19
CA THR A 518 12.62 -56.51 22.13
C THR A 518 13.70 -57.43 21.56
N ILE A 519 14.73 -57.71 22.35
CA ILE A 519 15.87 -58.54 21.94
C ILE A 519 15.99 -59.73 22.90
N ARG A 520 16.10 -60.94 22.34
CA ARG A 520 16.29 -62.18 23.09
C ARG A 520 17.75 -62.59 23.12
N LEU A 521 18.27 -62.84 24.32
CA LEU A 521 19.53 -63.54 24.54
C LEU A 521 19.21 -64.99 24.89
N VAL A 522 19.65 -65.92 24.04
CA VAL A 522 19.32 -67.35 24.15
C VAL A 522 20.39 -68.07 24.96
N TYR A 523 19.95 -68.74 26.03
CA TYR A 523 20.78 -69.50 26.96
C TYR A 523 20.65 -70.99 26.69
N VAL A 524 21.77 -71.64 26.48
CA VAL A 524 21.83 -73.09 26.23
C VAL A 524 22.17 -73.81 27.52
N ARG A 525 21.40 -74.83 27.89
CA ARG A 525 21.68 -75.60 29.12
C ARG A 525 23.06 -76.27 29.05
N LYS A 526 23.83 -76.18 30.13
CA LYS A 526 25.09 -76.92 30.28
C LYS A 526 24.83 -78.41 30.32
N THR A 527 25.77 -79.20 29.82
CA THR A 527 25.73 -80.66 29.90
C THR A 527 26.72 -81.10 30.96
N PHE A 528 26.29 -81.97 31.88
CA PHE A 528 27.14 -82.48 32.95
C PHE A 528 27.35 -83.99 32.80
N PRO A 529 28.56 -84.49 33.09
CA PRO A 529 28.83 -85.92 33.11
C PRO A 529 28.20 -86.57 34.34
N ILE A 530 27.71 -87.79 34.16
CA ILE A 530 27.15 -88.64 35.20
C ILE A 530 27.94 -89.94 35.22
N THR A 531 28.56 -90.24 36.35
CA THR A 531 29.27 -91.50 36.57
C THR A 531 28.41 -92.42 37.43
N VAL A 532 28.03 -93.57 36.90
CA VAL A 532 27.33 -94.62 37.67
C VAL A 532 28.36 -95.65 38.11
N GLN A 533 28.42 -95.92 39.42
CA GLN A 533 29.32 -96.91 40.00
C GLN A 533 28.52 -98.06 40.61
N TYR A 534 29.02 -99.27 40.45
CA TYR A 534 28.44 -100.48 41.03
C TYR A 534 29.43 -101.00 42.07
N VAL A 535 29.08 -100.89 43.36
CA VAL A 535 30.00 -101.17 44.46
C VAL A 535 29.39 -102.13 45.47
N ASP A 536 30.20 -102.89 46.20
CA ASP A 536 29.75 -103.66 47.37
C ASP A 536 29.53 -102.77 48.61
N GLU A 537 29.09 -103.39 49.72
CA GLU A 537 28.88 -102.73 51.01
C GLU A 537 30.16 -102.09 51.56
N GLU A 538 31.33 -102.61 51.17
CA GLU A 538 32.66 -102.12 51.54
C GLU A 538 33.19 -101.03 50.58
N GLY A 539 32.48 -100.74 49.50
CA GLY A 539 32.82 -99.71 48.51
C GLY A 539 33.78 -100.16 47.40
N ASN A 540 34.06 -101.47 47.28
CA ASN A 540 34.86 -102.02 46.19
C ASN A 540 34.05 -102.04 44.90
N LEU A 541 34.71 -101.79 43.77
CA LEU A 541 34.06 -101.78 42.47
C LEU A 541 33.76 -103.21 42.00
N LEU A 542 32.49 -103.47 41.68
CA LEU A 542 31.99 -104.77 41.23
C LEU A 542 31.83 -104.86 39.71
N ASP A 543 31.68 -103.73 39.02
CA ASP A 543 31.56 -103.64 37.56
C ASP A 543 32.09 -102.29 37.05
N GLU A 544 32.39 -102.18 35.76
CA GLU A 544 32.92 -100.95 35.16
C GLU A 544 31.96 -99.76 35.34
N ASN A 545 32.53 -98.58 35.62
CA ASN A 545 31.73 -97.36 35.75
C ASN A 545 31.06 -97.00 34.42
N LYS A 546 29.75 -96.76 34.45
CA LYS A 546 29.01 -96.29 33.28
C LYS A 546 29.04 -94.76 33.21
N GLN A 547 29.46 -94.23 32.06
CA GLN A 547 29.45 -92.79 31.79
C GLN A 547 28.21 -92.39 30.99
N LEU A 548 27.48 -91.40 31.49
CA LEU A 548 26.34 -90.77 30.84
C LEU A 548 26.54 -89.25 30.84
N SER A 549 25.73 -88.54 30.07
CA SER A 549 25.65 -87.08 30.14
C SER A 549 24.21 -86.64 30.02
N ALA A 550 23.85 -85.60 30.76
CA ALA A 550 22.53 -85.00 30.68
C ALA A 550 22.64 -83.48 30.78
N ARG A 551 21.64 -82.79 30.25
CA ARG A 551 21.52 -81.33 30.37
C ARG A 551 21.22 -80.98 31.84
N TYR A 552 21.61 -79.77 32.24
CA TYR A 552 21.27 -79.22 33.54
C TYR A 552 19.77 -79.28 33.78
N ASP A 553 19.40 -79.60 35.01
CA ASP A 553 18.04 -79.71 35.51
C ASP A 553 17.21 -80.84 34.89
N THR A 554 17.85 -81.72 34.10
CA THR A 554 17.23 -82.97 33.65
C THR A 554 17.17 -83.97 34.79
N GLU A 555 15.99 -84.54 35.00
CA GLU A 555 15.81 -85.72 35.85
C GLU A 555 16.10 -86.97 35.04
N ILE A 556 17.00 -87.82 35.53
CA ILE A 556 17.35 -89.09 34.89
C ILE A 556 17.11 -90.23 35.86
N THR A 557 16.46 -91.28 35.37
CA THR A 557 16.29 -92.54 36.10
C THR A 557 17.35 -93.53 35.63
N LEU A 558 18.14 -94.03 36.57
CA LEU A 558 19.24 -94.96 36.33
C LEU A 558 18.83 -96.35 36.79
N GLN A 559 19.08 -97.35 35.94
CA GLN A 559 18.83 -98.76 36.22
C GLN A 559 20.14 -99.44 36.66
N PRO A 560 20.16 -100.18 37.78
CA PRO A 560 21.32 -100.98 38.18
C PRO A 560 21.53 -102.17 37.23
N SER A 561 22.79 -102.58 37.08
CA SER A 561 23.14 -103.83 36.39
C SER A 561 22.86 -105.04 37.30
N GLU A 562 22.55 -106.20 36.72
CA GLU A 562 22.56 -107.45 37.48
C GLU A 562 24.00 -107.94 37.66
N ILE A 563 24.40 -108.24 38.91
CA ILE A 563 25.76 -108.71 39.24
C ILE A 563 25.64 -110.05 39.95
N THR A 564 26.25 -111.09 39.39
CA THR A 564 26.16 -112.47 39.89
C THR A 564 26.57 -112.58 41.35
N GLY A 565 25.69 -113.19 42.17
CA GLY A 565 25.93 -113.40 43.59
C GLY A 565 25.60 -112.20 44.50
N TYR A 566 25.08 -111.11 43.92
CA TYR A 566 24.62 -109.93 44.66
C TYR A 566 23.12 -109.69 44.43
N LEU A 567 22.47 -109.03 45.40
CA LEU A 567 21.10 -108.55 45.26
C LEU A 567 21.10 -107.27 44.42
N THR A 568 20.28 -107.23 43.37
CA THR A 568 20.15 -106.05 42.51
C THR A 568 19.46 -104.92 43.29
N PRO A 569 20.11 -103.74 43.42
CA PRO A 569 19.51 -102.60 44.11
C PRO A 569 18.29 -102.06 43.36
N VAL A 570 17.52 -101.18 44.00
CA VAL A 570 16.44 -100.45 43.32
C VAL A 570 17.01 -99.37 42.41
N LEU A 571 16.27 -99.00 41.36
CA LEU A 571 16.58 -97.85 40.50
C LEU A 571 16.75 -96.56 41.32
N GLN A 572 17.56 -95.64 40.80
CA GLN A 572 17.79 -94.33 41.42
C GLN A 572 17.44 -93.22 40.44
N THR A 573 16.71 -92.22 40.92
CA THR A 573 16.39 -91.00 40.17
C THR A 573 17.22 -89.86 40.71
N VAL A 574 17.92 -89.16 39.81
CA VAL A 574 18.74 -88.00 40.18
C VAL A 574 18.44 -86.83 39.26
N ARG A 575 18.39 -85.64 39.83
CA ARG A 575 18.28 -84.38 39.09
C ARG A 575 19.67 -83.80 38.87
N VAL A 576 20.01 -83.56 37.61
CA VAL A 576 21.39 -83.23 37.21
C VAL A 576 21.64 -81.75 37.39
N THR A 577 22.18 -81.37 38.54
CA THR A 577 22.54 -79.97 38.85
C THR A 577 24.04 -79.68 38.69
N GLY A 578 24.84 -80.71 38.39
CA GLY A 578 26.29 -80.65 38.20
C GLY A 578 26.87 -82.03 37.84
N ALA A 579 28.20 -82.13 37.81
CA ALA A 579 28.86 -83.43 37.69
C ALA A 579 28.44 -84.33 38.86
N THR A 580 27.88 -85.50 38.56
CA THR A 580 27.19 -86.32 39.56
C THR A 580 27.71 -87.75 39.51
N THR A 581 28.01 -88.32 40.68
CA THR A 581 28.34 -89.73 40.82
C THR A 581 27.23 -90.44 41.57
N VAL A 582 26.61 -91.43 40.93
CA VAL A 582 25.54 -92.25 41.53
C VAL A 582 26.10 -93.64 41.82
N LYS A 583 25.93 -94.11 43.06
CA LYS A 583 26.41 -95.43 43.48
C LYS A 583 25.23 -96.37 43.68
N PHE A 584 25.24 -97.49 42.98
CA PHE A 584 24.43 -98.65 43.33
C PHE A 584 25.26 -99.52 44.27
N VAL A 585 24.79 -99.64 45.51
CA VAL A 585 25.44 -100.45 46.55
C VAL A 585 24.77 -101.82 46.57
N TYR A 586 25.55 -102.86 46.33
CA TYR A 586 25.11 -104.23 46.19
C TYR A 586 25.40 -105.02 47.47
N THR A 587 24.38 -105.67 48.00
CA THR A 587 24.51 -106.59 49.14
C THR A 587 24.69 -108.01 48.61
N ARG A 588 25.62 -108.77 49.19
CA ARG A 588 25.85 -110.17 48.82
C ARG A 588 24.59 -110.99 49.10
N GLN A 589 24.25 -111.92 48.21
CA GLN A 589 23.16 -112.85 48.45
C GLN A 589 23.51 -113.79 49.60
N GLU A 590 22.56 -114.03 50.51
CA GLU A 590 22.68 -115.10 51.50
C GLU A 590 22.09 -116.37 50.91
N LEU A 591 22.91 -117.42 50.87
CA LEU A 591 22.53 -118.72 50.33
C LEU A 591 22.36 -119.71 51.49
N PRO A 592 21.24 -120.44 51.56
CA PRO A 592 21.08 -121.52 52.51
C PRO A 592 21.97 -122.68 52.09
N ILE A 593 22.74 -123.20 53.03
CA ILE A 593 23.61 -124.35 52.86
C ILE A 593 23.14 -125.43 53.80
N GLN A 594 22.80 -126.58 53.22
CA GLN A 594 22.44 -127.79 53.96
C GLN A 594 23.72 -128.48 54.39
N VAL A 595 23.90 -128.61 55.71
CA VAL A 595 24.97 -129.39 56.33
C VAL A 595 24.37 -130.71 56.76
N GLU A 596 24.73 -131.78 56.05
CA GLU A 596 24.32 -133.14 56.38
C GLU A 596 25.38 -133.81 57.26
N PHE A 597 24.92 -134.51 58.29
CA PHE A 597 25.78 -135.27 59.18
C PHE A 597 25.58 -136.75 58.89
N VAL A 598 26.59 -137.40 58.32
CA VAL A 598 26.51 -138.78 57.84
C VAL A 598 27.70 -139.61 58.33
N ASP A 599 27.51 -140.93 58.43
CA ASP A 599 28.62 -141.88 58.68
C ASP A 599 29.44 -142.18 57.41
N GLN A 600 30.46 -143.04 57.53
CA GLN A 600 31.30 -143.46 56.40
C GLN A 600 30.51 -144.21 55.30
N ASP A 601 29.33 -144.74 55.62
CA ASP A 601 28.42 -145.42 54.69
C ASP A 601 27.35 -144.47 54.12
N GLY A 602 27.40 -143.17 54.46
CA GLY A 602 26.46 -142.15 54.02
C GLY A 602 25.10 -142.18 54.73
N ARG A 603 24.95 -142.88 55.87
CA ARG A 603 23.71 -142.89 56.64
C ARG A 603 23.62 -141.67 57.55
N SER A 604 22.45 -141.04 57.58
CA SER A 604 22.17 -139.85 58.40
C SER A 604 22.34 -140.16 59.89
N LEU A 605 23.24 -139.41 60.52
CA LEU A 605 23.53 -139.45 61.96
C LEU A 605 22.64 -138.51 62.75
N GLN A 606 22.25 -137.39 62.14
CA GLN A 606 21.27 -136.46 62.66
C GLN A 606 20.57 -135.71 61.53
N SER A 607 19.50 -135.00 61.88
CA SER A 607 18.79 -134.13 60.95
C SER A 607 19.73 -133.08 60.35
N PRO A 608 19.66 -132.77 59.04
CA PRO A 608 20.47 -131.74 58.43
C PRO A 608 20.25 -130.38 59.10
N GLU A 609 21.32 -129.62 59.25
CA GLU A 609 21.26 -128.24 59.71
C GLU A 609 21.36 -127.31 58.49
N THR A 610 20.51 -126.29 58.44
CA THR A 610 20.66 -125.23 57.44
C THR A 610 21.40 -124.07 58.06
N ILE A 611 22.60 -123.80 57.54
CA ILE A 611 23.30 -122.55 57.83
C ILE A 611 23.13 -121.59 56.66
N THR A 612 23.24 -120.30 56.92
CA THR A 612 23.22 -119.26 55.88
C THR A 612 24.62 -118.69 55.73
N ALA A 613 25.10 -118.60 54.49
CA ALA A 613 26.39 -118.00 54.15
C ALA A 613 26.22 -116.92 53.10
N ARG A 614 26.98 -115.83 53.19
CA ARG A 614 27.02 -114.82 52.13
C ARG A 614 27.76 -115.38 50.91
N TYR A 615 27.34 -114.97 49.72
CA TYR A 615 28.00 -115.37 48.47
C TYR A 615 29.51 -115.05 48.50
N GLY A 616 30.34 -116.07 48.22
CA GLY A 616 31.81 -115.96 48.27
C GLY A 616 32.42 -115.97 49.69
N GLU A 617 31.61 -116.13 50.74
CA GLU A 617 32.09 -116.31 52.12
C GLU A 617 32.75 -117.69 52.28
N LYS A 618 33.90 -117.72 52.96
CA LYS A 618 34.56 -118.99 53.31
C LYS A 618 33.92 -119.54 54.58
N LEU A 619 33.41 -120.76 54.49
CA LEU A 619 32.78 -121.43 55.62
C LEU A 619 33.77 -122.34 56.32
N SER A 620 33.79 -122.22 57.65
CA SER A 620 34.46 -123.15 58.54
C SER A 620 33.36 -123.85 59.34
N LEU A 621 33.12 -125.13 59.03
CA LEU A 621 32.20 -125.97 59.78
C LEU A 621 33.00 -126.73 60.83
N GLU A 622 32.62 -126.61 62.10
CA GLU A 622 33.22 -127.43 63.15
C GLU A 622 32.49 -128.78 63.25
N PRO A 623 33.22 -129.90 63.44
CA PRO A 623 32.59 -131.21 63.59
C PRO A 623 31.68 -131.25 64.83
N VAL A 624 30.42 -131.61 64.65
CA VAL A 624 29.48 -131.80 65.76
C VAL A 624 29.75 -133.13 66.46
N VAL A 625 29.78 -133.12 67.80
CA VAL A 625 29.94 -134.34 68.61
C VAL A 625 28.63 -135.13 68.59
N ILE A 626 28.67 -136.34 68.04
CA ILE A 626 27.53 -137.25 67.96
C ILE A 626 27.83 -138.49 68.80
N ASP A 627 26.99 -138.76 69.80
CA ASP A 627 27.20 -139.84 70.77
C ASP A 627 27.35 -141.20 70.07
N GLY A 628 28.41 -141.94 70.41
CA GLY A 628 28.76 -143.22 69.77
C GLY A 628 29.60 -143.10 68.49
N TYR A 629 29.87 -141.89 68.00
CA TYR A 629 30.70 -141.64 66.81
C TYR A 629 31.90 -140.74 67.15
N THR A 630 33.08 -141.11 66.67
CA THR A 630 34.27 -140.23 66.72
C THR A 630 34.32 -139.36 65.47
N ALA A 631 34.48 -138.05 65.66
CA ALA A 631 34.64 -137.11 64.55
C ALA A 631 35.79 -137.54 63.61
N PRO A 632 35.64 -137.39 62.28
CA PRO A 632 36.75 -137.60 61.36
C PRO A 632 37.89 -136.63 61.71
N GLY A 633 39.12 -137.13 61.84
CA GLY A 633 40.28 -136.28 62.11
C GLY A 633 40.66 -135.45 60.89
N GLY A 634 40.28 -134.17 60.89
CA GLY A 634 40.66 -133.16 59.89
C GLY A 634 39.47 -132.37 59.38
#